data_AF-X5DIW1-F1
#
_entry.id   AF-X5DIW1-F1
#
_cell.length_a   1.000
_cell.length_b   1.000
_cell.length_c   1.000
_cell.angle_alpha   90.00
_cell.angle_beta   90.00
_cell.angle_gamma   90.00
#
_symmetry.space_group_name_H-M   'P 1'
#
loop_
_entity.id
_entity.type
_entity.pdbx_description
1 polymer ?
#
loop_
_entity_poly.entity_id
_entity_poly.type
_entity_poly.pdbx_seq_one_letter_code
_entity_poly.pdbx_strand_id
1 'polypeptide(L)'
;MRKLFFPLIILFVFTACQNKVPVGEWQTIFDGETLDGWKKAGENPESISVENGMIKCAGERSHLFYNGDFKNFEFEAEIKALEHSNSGVFIHTEYQEEGWPAKGYEIQVNNSYRGSVKFPERRKTGSIYNVRNVYYPLAGDNEWFTMRIKVVENVVEVFVNDVKVNEYTEPENPWRWDGGENVKLSHGTFALQAHDPGSTTYYRNIRVKALPEAEPATPEVDKEWDTKVTKLMFAGFPLVDYHIHLKGGLTLDDLAENSQRLGINYGVAPNCGLYFPVTNDESLYAYMNEVKGSPTYKGMQAEGREWVTLFSPEAVAEFDYVFTDAMTFTDKKGRRNRIWIPEEVWVDDKQQFMDDLVEKIEAIFSQEPVDIYVNPTVLPDELMPEYDQLWTKERMQRVVKVLADNGIALEINARYKTPGAEMIKMAKEAGIKFSFGTNNVTKNLGELEYCLQMLEECELTPNDMFEPKPDAEKPVNVIGLPDKITG
;
A
#
# COMPACT_ATOMS: atom_id res chain seq x y z
N MET A 1 41.01 79.02 18.64
CA MET A 1 40.88 77.57 18.35
C MET A 1 39.50 77.10 18.79
N ARG A 2 38.55 76.97 17.84
CA ARG A 2 37.21 76.41 18.09
C ARG A 2 37.30 74.88 17.95
N LYS A 3 36.96 74.12 18.99
CA LYS A 3 36.86 72.66 18.94
C LYS A 3 35.46 72.28 18.43
N LEU A 4 35.39 71.61 17.29
CA LEU A 4 34.17 70.96 16.79
C LEU A 4 33.92 69.68 17.61
N PHE A 5 32.70 69.50 18.09
CA PHE A 5 32.17 68.24 18.60
C PHE A 5 31.39 67.56 17.47
N PHE A 6 31.78 66.33 17.11
CA PHE A 6 30.98 65.44 16.26
C PHE A 6 30.25 64.43 17.15
N PRO A 7 28.93 64.21 17.00
CA PRO A 7 28.24 63.17 17.73
C PRO A 7 28.49 61.82 17.06
N LEU A 8 28.89 60.83 17.87
CA LEU A 8 29.05 59.44 17.48
C LEU A 8 27.67 58.78 17.41
N ILE A 9 27.17 58.49 16.21
CA ILE A 9 25.96 57.69 16.01
C ILE A 9 26.36 56.22 16.24
N ILE A 10 25.87 55.65 17.34
CA ILE A 10 25.99 54.22 17.65
C ILE A 10 24.90 53.50 16.85
N LEU A 11 25.30 52.80 15.80
CA LEU A 11 24.45 51.92 15.00
C LEU A 11 24.26 50.61 15.78
N PHE A 12 23.10 50.42 16.40
CA PHE A 12 22.71 49.12 16.96
C PHE A 12 22.40 48.16 15.81
N VAL A 13 23.34 47.27 15.51
CA VAL A 13 23.10 46.11 14.65
C VAL A 13 22.32 45.11 15.49
N PHE A 14 21.01 45.01 15.24
CA PHE A 14 20.21 43.87 15.72
C PHE A 14 20.64 42.64 14.91
N THR A 15 21.61 41.89 15.41
CA THR A 15 21.81 40.50 14.99
C THR A 15 20.58 39.70 15.44
N ALA A 16 19.70 39.40 14.50
CA ALA A 16 18.65 38.40 14.70
C ALA A 16 19.35 37.05 14.98
N CYS A 17 19.48 36.71 16.26
CA CYS A 17 19.79 35.34 16.66
C CYS A 17 18.64 34.46 16.17
N GLN A 18 18.86 33.70 15.09
CA GLN A 18 18.03 32.54 14.80
C GLN A 18 18.10 31.64 16.04
N ASN A 19 16.98 31.54 16.78
CA ASN A 19 16.86 30.60 17.87
C ASN A 19 17.02 29.19 17.29
N LYS A 20 18.23 28.63 17.38
CA LYS A 20 18.45 27.22 17.06
C LYS A 20 17.63 26.39 18.05
N VAL A 21 16.81 25.49 17.53
CA VAL A 21 16.03 24.53 18.33
C VAL A 21 17.01 23.66 19.16
N PRO A 22 16.95 23.67 20.51
CA PRO A 22 17.73 22.75 21.34
C PRO A 22 17.58 21.29 20.91
N VAL A 23 18.71 20.60 20.84
CA VAL A 23 18.76 19.16 20.56
C VAL A 23 18.19 18.38 21.74
N GLY A 24 17.30 17.43 21.46
CA GLY A 24 16.75 16.50 22.44
C GLY A 24 15.48 16.95 23.16
N GLU A 25 15.01 18.18 22.94
CA GLU A 25 13.78 18.70 23.54
C GLU A 25 12.68 18.91 22.50
N TRP A 26 11.45 18.55 22.85
CA TRP A 26 10.28 18.84 22.02
C TRP A 26 9.91 20.32 22.09
N GLN A 27 9.68 20.92 20.93
CA GLN A 27 9.23 22.29 20.78
C GLN A 27 7.95 22.34 19.97
N THR A 28 6.92 22.97 20.53
CA THR A 28 5.70 23.30 19.80
C THR A 28 6.02 24.38 18.77
N ILE A 29 5.68 24.10 17.50
CA ILE A 29 5.94 25.01 16.38
C ILE A 29 4.68 25.66 15.82
N PHE A 30 3.51 25.37 16.39
CA PHE A 30 2.26 26.07 16.13
C PHE A 30 1.58 26.41 17.46
N ASP A 31 1.33 27.69 17.70
CA ASP A 31 0.81 28.21 18.97
C ASP A 31 -0.71 27.98 19.18
N GLY A 32 -1.42 27.55 18.13
CA GLY A 32 -2.87 27.37 18.14
C GLY A 32 -3.67 28.62 17.75
N GLU A 33 -3.02 29.78 17.58
CA GLU A 33 -3.70 31.06 17.40
C GLU A 33 -3.25 31.77 16.12
N THR A 34 -1.96 31.74 15.81
CA THR A 34 -1.34 32.50 14.72
C THR A 34 -0.48 31.61 13.84
N LEU A 35 -0.10 32.13 12.68
CA LEU A 35 0.91 31.50 11.81
C LEU A 35 2.30 32.05 12.09
N ASP A 36 2.57 32.56 13.30
CA ASP A 36 3.90 33.04 13.67
C ASP A 36 4.92 31.90 13.54
N GLY A 37 6.05 32.19 12.89
CA GLY A 37 7.04 31.17 12.52
C GLY A 37 6.69 30.39 11.25
N TRP A 38 5.54 30.61 10.63
CA TRP A 38 5.17 30.02 9.34
C TRP A 38 5.02 31.08 8.25
N LYS A 39 5.24 30.67 7.00
CA LYS A 39 5.11 31.50 5.81
C LYS A 39 4.30 30.76 4.75
N LYS A 40 3.20 31.35 4.32
CA LYS A 40 2.40 30.85 3.20
C LYS A 40 3.17 31.03 1.89
N ALA A 41 2.97 30.11 0.96
CA ALA A 41 3.29 30.33 -0.45
C ALA A 41 2.57 31.57 -0.99
N GLY A 42 3.10 32.14 -2.07
CA GLY A 42 2.46 33.23 -2.80
C GLY A 42 1.21 32.79 -3.57
N GLU A 43 1.14 31.53 -3.99
CA GLU A 43 -0.05 30.95 -4.62
C GLU A 43 -1.16 30.60 -3.61
N ASN A 44 -2.40 30.99 -3.96
CA ASN A 44 -3.64 30.73 -3.22
C ASN A 44 -3.50 30.76 -1.68
N PRO A 45 -2.92 31.82 -1.08
CA PRO A 45 -2.64 31.87 0.35
C PRO A 45 -3.89 31.79 1.22
N GLU A 46 -5.07 32.06 0.67
CA GLU A 46 -6.38 31.88 1.31
C GLU A 46 -6.72 30.41 1.59
N SER A 47 -6.11 29.45 0.88
CA SER A 47 -6.31 28.02 1.12
C SER A 47 -5.74 27.53 2.46
N ILE A 48 -4.93 28.38 3.12
CA ILE A 48 -4.39 28.12 4.45
C ILE A 48 -5.00 29.11 5.44
N SER A 49 -5.58 28.62 6.52
CA SER A 49 -6.16 29.47 7.58
C SER A 49 -5.95 28.87 8.95
N VAL A 50 -6.15 29.67 10.00
CA VAL A 50 -6.24 29.18 11.38
C VAL A 50 -7.70 29.23 11.80
N GLU A 51 -8.23 28.11 12.28
CA GLU A 51 -9.61 27.97 12.73
C GLU A 51 -9.64 27.13 14.02
N ASN A 52 -10.23 27.65 15.10
CA ASN A 52 -10.49 26.91 16.34
C ASN A 52 -9.26 26.15 16.91
N GLY A 53 -8.08 26.77 16.96
CA GLY A 53 -6.88 26.09 17.49
C GLY A 53 -6.12 25.24 16.48
N MET A 54 -6.49 25.27 15.19
CA MET A 54 -5.97 24.37 14.16
C MET A 54 -5.54 25.13 12.92
N ILE A 55 -4.49 24.65 12.25
CA ILE A 55 -4.21 25.03 10.86
C ILE A 55 -5.15 24.22 9.96
N LYS A 56 -5.86 24.91 9.08
CA LYS A 56 -6.73 24.33 8.06
C LYS A 56 -6.11 24.54 6.69
N CYS A 57 -5.91 23.44 5.97
CA CYS A 57 -5.50 23.43 4.56
C CYS A 57 -6.71 22.98 3.73
N ALA A 58 -7.32 23.89 2.97
CA ALA A 58 -8.51 23.63 2.18
C ALA A 58 -8.64 24.62 1.01
N GLY A 59 -8.83 24.13 -0.20
CA GLY A 59 -8.96 24.95 -1.40
C GLY A 59 -7.89 24.65 -2.46
N GLU A 60 -7.69 25.59 -3.38
CA GLU A 60 -6.69 25.48 -4.44
C GLU A 60 -5.28 25.27 -3.88
N ARG A 61 -4.37 24.71 -4.69
CA ARG A 61 -3.02 24.34 -4.25
C ARG A 61 -2.31 25.50 -3.56
N SER A 62 -1.80 25.25 -2.36
CA SER A 62 -0.95 26.15 -1.60
C SER A 62 -0.12 25.37 -0.59
N HIS A 63 0.92 26.00 -0.05
CA HIS A 63 1.79 25.40 0.95
C HIS A 63 2.04 26.38 2.10
N LEU A 64 2.20 25.85 3.30
CA LEU A 64 2.57 26.59 4.50
C LEU A 64 3.91 26.10 5.00
N PHE A 65 4.96 26.90 4.85
CA PHE A 65 6.33 26.55 5.20
C PHE A 65 6.68 27.03 6.61
N TYR A 66 7.29 26.18 7.42
CA TYR A 66 7.83 26.60 8.70
C TYR A 66 9.15 27.37 8.50
N ASN A 67 9.49 28.27 9.41
CA ASN A 67 10.77 28.98 9.43
C ASN A 67 11.75 28.25 10.36
N GLY A 68 12.36 27.18 9.86
CA GLY A 68 13.37 26.41 10.56
C GLY A 68 14.32 25.72 9.59
N ASP A 69 15.38 25.11 10.13
CA ASP A 69 16.33 24.32 9.36
C ASP A 69 16.76 23.11 10.20
N PHE A 70 16.44 21.91 9.70
CA PHE A 70 16.56 20.65 10.41
C PHE A 70 17.20 19.60 9.50
N LYS A 71 18.24 18.94 10.03
CA LYS A 71 18.85 17.75 9.42
C LYS A 71 18.25 16.48 10.05
N ASN A 72 18.56 16.23 11.31
CA ASN A 72 18.01 15.12 12.08
C ASN A 72 16.92 15.64 13.01
N PHE A 73 15.75 15.03 12.99
CA PHE A 73 14.61 15.50 13.78
C PHE A 73 13.59 14.40 14.02
N GLU A 74 12.72 14.66 14.98
CA GLU A 74 11.43 13.99 15.12
C GLU A 74 10.35 15.07 15.01
N PHE A 75 9.45 14.93 14.05
CA PHE A 75 8.29 15.80 13.83
C PHE A 75 7.04 15.03 14.25
N GLU A 76 6.10 15.70 14.90
CA GLU A 76 4.82 15.10 15.26
C GLU A 76 3.69 16.13 15.08
N ALA A 77 2.55 15.67 14.56
CA ALA A 77 1.32 16.44 14.50
C ALA A 77 0.11 15.53 14.71
N GLU A 78 -0.94 16.08 15.31
CA GLU A 78 -2.28 15.51 15.20
C GLU A 78 -2.92 16.05 13.92
N ILE A 79 -3.42 15.13 13.09
CA ILE A 79 -3.97 15.42 11.77
C ILE A 79 -5.39 14.85 11.70
N LYS A 80 -6.28 15.60 11.06
CA LYS A 80 -7.61 15.11 10.66
C LYS A 80 -7.80 15.42 9.19
N ALA A 81 -7.99 14.37 8.39
CA ALA A 81 -8.37 14.47 6.98
C ALA A 81 -9.87 14.25 6.85
N LEU A 82 -10.56 15.11 6.10
CA LEU A 82 -11.96 14.84 5.73
C LEU A 82 -12.01 13.86 4.55
N GLU A 83 -13.20 13.35 4.26
CA GLU A 83 -13.45 12.56 3.05
C GLU A 83 -12.91 13.27 1.80
N HIS A 84 -12.42 12.49 0.83
CA HIS A 84 -11.81 12.96 -0.41
C HIS A 84 -10.50 13.76 -0.27
N SER A 85 -9.94 13.87 0.93
CA SER A 85 -8.73 14.66 1.12
C SER A 85 -7.46 13.99 0.61
N ASN A 86 -6.68 14.78 -0.12
CA ASN A 86 -5.29 14.58 -0.45
C ASN A 86 -4.48 15.77 0.09
N SER A 87 -3.38 15.49 0.79
CA SER A 87 -2.52 16.49 1.41
C SER A 87 -1.16 15.84 1.70
N GLY A 88 -0.24 16.58 2.29
CA GLY A 88 1.09 16.09 2.63
C GLY A 88 1.80 16.97 3.64
N VAL A 89 2.69 16.32 4.40
CA VAL A 89 3.70 16.97 5.24
C VAL A 89 5.05 16.84 4.54
N PHE A 90 5.60 17.96 4.11
CA PHE A 90 6.91 18.01 3.48
C PHE A 90 8.01 18.09 4.53
N ILE A 91 9.12 17.39 4.31
CA ILE A 91 10.31 17.38 5.16
C ILE A 91 11.57 17.70 4.34
N HIS A 92 12.59 18.28 4.98
CA HIS A 92 13.83 18.74 4.33
C HIS A 92 13.60 19.67 3.14
N THR A 93 12.44 20.32 3.10
CA THR A 93 12.05 21.19 2.00
C THR A 93 12.58 22.62 2.22
N GLU A 94 12.29 23.52 1.32
CA GLU A 94 12.61 24.94 1.45
C GLU A 94 11.46 25.80 0.94
N TYR A 95 11.44 27.07 1.35
CA TYR A 95 10.39 27.99 0.93
C TYR A 95 10.36 28.10 -0.60
N GLN A 96 9.18 27.92 -1.17
CA GLN A 96 8.88 28.19 -2.57
C GLN A 96 7.67 29.13 -2.67
N GLU A 97 7.75 30.10 -3.59
CA GLU A 97 6.66 31.07 -3.80
C GLU A 97 5.44 30.39 -4.45
N GLU A 98 5.69 29.49 -5.40
CA GLU A 98 4.67 28.84 -6.23
C GLU A 98 5.11 27.40 -6.55
N GLY A 99 4.17 26.56 -6.97
CA GLY A 99 4.47 25.21 -7.42
C GLY A 99 4.48 24.15 -6.31
N TRP A 100 4.72 22.90 -6.73
CA TRP A 100 4.98 21.81 -5.81
C TRP A 100 6.40 21.94 -5.24
N PRO A 101 6.61 21.71 -3.93
CA PRO A 101 7.95 21.66 -3.36
C PRO A 101 8.82 20.65 -4.10
N ALA A 102 9.95 21.11 -4.65
CA ALA A 102 10.84 20.32 -5.50
C ALA A 102 11.99 19.67 -4.72
N LYS A 103 12.15 20.03 -3.44
CA LYS A 103 13.21 19.57 -2.55
C LYS A 103 12.64 18.83 -1.35
N GLY A 104 13.31 17.75 -0.98
CA GLY A 104 12.94 16.92 0.16
C GLY A 104 11.82 15.94 -0.17
N TYR A 105 11.17 15.39 0.85
CA TYR A 105 10.10 14.40 0.68
C TYR A 105 8.75 14.94 1.09
N GLU A 106 7.71 14.48 0.42
CA GLU A 106 6.34 14.54 0.89
C GLU A 106 6.00 13.25 1.64
N ILE A 107 5.50 13.40 2.87
CA ILE A 107 4.85 12.33 3.61
C ILE A 107 3.34 12.50 3.42
N GLN A 108 2.75 11.54 2.71
CA GLN A 108 1.35 11.59 2.27
C GLN A 108 0.38 11.70 3.45
N VAL A 109 -0.68 12.49 3.26
CA VAL A 109 -1.91 12.49 4.05
C VAL A 109 -3.08 12.19 3.11
N ASN A 110 -3.54 10.94 3.14
CA ASN A 110 -4.70 10.45 2.39
C ASN A 110 -5.18 9.15 3.03
N ASN A 111 -6.38 9.14 3.59
CA ASN A 111 -6.92 7.98 4.27
C ASN A 111 -7.77 7.12 3.32
N SER A 112 -8.76 7.70 2.64
CA SER A 112 -9.67 6.94 1.78
C SER A 112 -9.63 7.29 0.29
N TYR A 113 -9.20 8.51 -0.08
CA TYR A 113 -9.34 9.04 -1.43
C TYR A 113 -8.58 8.17 -2.44
N ARG A 114 -9.26 7.84 -3.54
CA ARG A 114 -8.75 6.97 -4.62
C ARG A 114 -8.38 7.70 -5.89
N GLY A 115 -8.48 9.03 -5.91
CA GLY A 115 -8.26 9.81 -7.11
C GLY A 115 -9.38 9.65 -8.13
N SER A 116 -9.02 9.77 -9.40
CA SER A 116 -9.93 9.58 -10.55
C SER A 116 -9.44 8.45 -11.45
N VAL A 117 -10.28 7.97 -12.38
CA VAL A 117 -9.86 6.97 -13.38
C VAL A 117 -8.61 7.41 -14.16
N LYS A 118 -8.48 8.71 -14.43
CA LYS A 118 -7.34 9.27 -15.16
C LYS A 118 -6.10 9.46 -14.28
N PHE A 119 -6.31 9.77 -13.01
CA PHE A 119 -5.27 10.04 -12.02
C PHE A 119 -5.60 9.29 -10.73
N PRO A 120 -5.39 7.97 -10.70
CA PRO A 120 -5.66 7.17 -9.52
C PRO A 120 -4.70 7.56 -8.40
N GLU A 121 -5.21 7.60 -7.17
CA GLU A 121 -4.42 7.84 -5.98
C GLU A 121 -4.50 6.62 -5.06
N ARG A 122 -3.43 5.81 -5.09
CA ARG A 122 -3.33 4.59 -4.28
C ARG A 122 -2.54 4.80 -2.99
N ARG A 123 -1.74 5.85 -2.92
CA ARG A 123 -0.82 6.11 -1.81
C ARG A 123 -1.62 6.62 -0.62
N LYS A 124 -1.42 5.96 0.52
CA LYS A 124 -2.11 6.28 1.77
C LYS A 124 -1.19 6.99 2.74
N THR A 125 -1.81 7.53 3.78
CA THR A 125 -1.16 8.26 4.86
C THR A 125 0.08 7.54 5.36
N GLY A 126 1.22 8.24 5.34
CA GLY A 126 2.52 7.69 5.72
C GLY A 126 3.40 7.18 4.58
N SER A 127 2.91 7.23 3.33
CA SER A 127 3.75 7.04 2.14
C SER A 127 4.83 8.12 2.06
N ILE A 128 6.08 7.73 1.80
CA ILE A 128 7.11 8.64 1.27
C ILE A 128 6.83 8.73 -0.22
N TYR A 129 6.13 9.80 -0.61
CA TYR A 129 5.43 9.88 -1.89
C TYR A 129 6.34 9.57 -3.08
N ASN A 130 5.91 8.62 -3.92
CA ASN A 130 6.63 8.11 -5.10
C ASN A 130 7.93 7.33 -4.84
N VAL A 131 8.36 7.18 -3.60
CA VAL A 131 9.64 6.53 -3.27
C VAL A 131 9.42 5.25 -2.48
N ARG A 132 8.67 5.34 -1.38
CA ARG A 132 8.24 4.18 -0.58
C ARG A 132 6.79 4.38 -0.17
N ASN A 133 5.90 3.73 -0.89
CA ASN A 133 4.46 3.92 -0.76
C ASN A 133 3.85 2.89 0.20
N VAL A 134 2.89 3.35 0.99
CA VAL A 134 2.00 2.55 1.81
C VAL A 134 0.63 2.54 1.13
N TYR A 135 0.01 1.36 1.02
CA TYR A 135 -1.30 1.22 0.37
C TYR A 135 -2.43 0.91 1.35
N TYR A 136 -2.12 0.34 2.53
CA TYR A 136 -3.13 0.07 3.56
C TYR A 136 -3.35 1.30 4.46
N PRO A 137 -4.58 1.81 4.61
CA PRO A 137 -4.86 2.95 5.48
C PRO A 137 -4.97 2.52 6.95
N LEU A 138 -4.22 3.18 7.84
CA LEU A 138 -4.28 3.00 9.31
C LEU A 138 -5.01 4.13 10.05
N ALA A 139 -5.57 5.08 9.31
CA ALA A 139 -6.39 6.16 9.84
C ALA A 139 -7.67 6.29 9.00
N GLY A 140 -8.78 6.59 9.66
CA GLY A 140 -10.06 6.88 9.02
C GLY A 140 -10.23 8.37 8.68
N ASP A 141 -11.15 8.67 7.77
CA ASP A 141 -11.57 10.06 7.53
C ASP A 141 -12.36 10.59 8.72
N ASN A 142 -12.38 11.93 8.88
CA ASN A 142 -13.11 12.66 9.91
C ASN A 142 -12.64 12.37 11.36
N GLU A 143 -11.60 11.58 11.54
CA GLU A 143 -11.00 11.24 12.82
C GLU A 143 -9.62 11.89 12.99
N TRP A 144 -9.25 12.15 14.24
CA TRP A 144 -7.89 12.58 14.56
C TRP A 144 -6.97 11.37 14.64
N PHE A 145 -5.83 11.47 13.97
CA PHE A 145 -4.74 10.52 14.08
C PHE A 145 -3.43 11.27 14.33
N THR A 146 -2.47 10.59 14.96
CA THR A 146 -1.13 11.16 15.15
C THR A 146 -0.22 10.68 14.02
N MET A 147 0.46 11.62 13.36
CA MET A 147 1.56 11.32 12.45
C MET A 147 2.87 11.73 13.11
N ARG A 148 3.83 10.81 13.16
CA ARG A 148 5.19 11.05 13.65
C ARG A 148 6.19 10.67 12.57
N ILE A 149 7.09 11.59 12.25
CA ILE A 149 8.13 11.40 11.22
C ILE A 149 9.47 11.57 11.92
N LYS A 150 10.32 10.55 11.85
CA LYS A 150 11.67 10.60 12.42
C LYS A 150 12.68 10.48 11.29
N VAL A 151 13.61 11.42 11.24
CA VAL A 151 14.71 11.42 10.29
C VAL A 151 16.02 11.45 11.04
N VAL A 152 16.88 10.48 10.75
CA VAL A 152 18.24 10.40 11.27
C VAL A 152 19.17 10.05 10.12
N GLU A 153 20.03 11.00 9.75
CA GLU A 153 20.92 10.89 8.59
C GLU A 153 20.15 10.53 7.31
N ASN A 154 20.33 9.30 6.82
CA ASN A 154 19.72 8.78 5.60
C ASN A 154 18.50 7.85 5.85
N VAL A 155 17.98 7.82 7.08
CA VAL A 155 16.82 6.99 7.44
C VAL A 155 15.60 7.86 7.72
N VAL A 156 14.46 7.53 7.12
CA VAL A 156 13.15 8.08 7.46
C VAL A 156 12.27 6.97 8.01
N GLU A 157 11.70 7.20 9.18
CA GLU A 157 10.66 6.36 9.79
C GLU A 157 9.36 7.18 9.87
N VAL A 158 8.24 6.57 9.47
CA VAL A 158 6.92 7.20 9.56
C VAL A 158 5.99 6.33 10.39
N PHE A 159 5.32 6.97 11.35
CA PHE A 159 4.38 6.33 12.25
C PHE A 159 3.00 6.99 12.13
N VAL A 160 1.95 6.17 12.17
CA VAL A 160 0.55 6.59 12.22
C VAL A 160 -0.08 5.89 13.42
N ASN A 161 -0.62 6.66 14.38
CA ASN A 161 -1.16 6.13 15.64
C ASN A 161 -0.21 5.14 16.34
N ASP A 162 1.05 5.56 16.49
CA ASP A 162 2.16 4.78 17.08
C ASP A 162 2.59 3.52 16.32
N VAL A 163 1.90 3.12 15.25
CA VAL A 163 2.31 2.02 14.38
C VAL A 163 3.33 2.53 13.36
N LYS A 164 4.50 1.89 13.27
CA LYS A 164 5.51 2.18 12.22
C LYS A 164 5.01 1.66 10.87
N VAL A 165 4.53 2.55 10.03
CA VAL A 165 3.89 2.20 8.75
C VAL A 165 4.87 2.20 7.59
N ASN A 166 5.99 2.92 7.73
CA ASN A 166 6.98 3.06 6.68
C ASN A 166 8.36 3.30 7.28
N GLU A 167 9.37 2.74 6.63
CA GLU A 167 10.77 3.00 6.92
C GLU A 167 11.56 2.92 5.62
N TYR A 168 12.47 3.86 5.43
CA TYR A 168 13.28 3.96 4.22
C TYR A 168 14.68 4.41 4.57
N THR A 169 15.65 3.56 4.22
CA THR A 169 17.08 3.90 4.27
C THR A 169 17.51 4.28 2.86
N GLU A 170 17.74 5.58 2.64
CA GLU A 170 18.14 6.12 1.34
C GLU A 170 19.55 5.63 0.97
N PRO A 171 19.73 4.94 -0.17
CA PRO A 171 21.06 4.52 -0.63
C PRO A 171 21.84 5.70 -1.17
N GLU A 172 23.16 5.54 -1.30
CA GLU A 172 24.01 6.56 -1.90
C GLU A 172 23.66 6.76 -3.39
N ASN A 173 23.38 8.02 -3.75
CA ASN A 173 23.00 8.44 -5.11
C ASN A 173 21.77 7.66 -5.62
N PRO A 174 20.60 7.77 -4.94
CA PRO A 174 19.42 6.98 -5.29
C PRO A 174 18.89 7.39 -6.67
N TRP A 175 18.21 6.47 -7.37
CA TRP A 175 17.58 6.82 -8.65
C TRP A 175 16.41 7.78 -8.41
N ARG A 176 16.31 8.85 -9.21
CA ARG A 176 15.17 9.77 -9.25
C ARG A 176 14.76 10.03 -10.70
N TRP A 177 13.52 10.45 -10.89
CA TRP A 177 13.00 10.84 -12.21
C TRP A 177 13.56 12.20 -12.63
N ASP A 178 13.41 12.53 -13.92
CA ASP A 178 13.79 13.83 -14.49
C ASP A 178 13.00 14.97 -13.82
N GLY A 179 13.70 15.95 -13.25
CA GLY A 179 13.13 17.02 -12.43
C GLY A 179 12.89 16.66 -10.95
N GLY A 180 13.20 15.43 -10.54
CA GLY A 180 13.09 14.92 -9.16
C GLY A 180 14.42 14.82 -8.42
N GLU A 181 15.50 15.40 -8.94
CA GLU A 181 16.87 15.19 -8.47
C GLU A 181 17.11 15.67 -7.02
N ASN A 182 16.26 16.58 -6.54
CA ASN A 182 16.30 17.13 -5.19
C ASN A 182 15.31 16.45 -4.22
N VAL A 183 14.57 15.45 -4.67
CA VAL A 183 13.70 14.61 -3.81
C VAL A 183 14.58 13.60 -3.08
N LYS A 184 15.30 14.06 -2.06
CA LYS A 184 16.26 13.28 -1.27
C LYS A 184 16.43 13.82 0.14
N LEU A 185 16.96 13.00 1.04
CA LEU A 185 17.31 13.45 2.38
C LEU A 185 18.47 14.44 2.32
N SER A 186 18.36 15.51 3.11
CA SER A 186 19.36 16.54 3.23
C SER A 186 19.17 17.30 4.54
N HIS A 187 18.80 18.58 4.46
CA HIS A 187 18.36 19.42 5.56
C HIS A 187 17.38 20.45 5.01
N GLY A 188 16.52 20.98 5.88
CA GLY A 188 15.61 22.04 5.51
C GLY A 188 14.47 22.19 6.49
N THR A 189 13.36 22.72 6.02
CA THR A 189 12.17 22.99 6.82
C THR A 189 11.05 21.99 6.56
N PHE A 190 9.89 22.24 7.17
CA PHE A 190 8.64 21.55 6.95
C PHE A 190 7.68 22.37 6.11
N ALA A 191 6.76 21.72 5.39
CA ALA A 191 5.59 22.38 4.84
C ALA A 191 4.31 21.55 4.98
N LEU A 192 3.18 22.23 5.12
CA LEU A 192 1.84 21.63 5.07
C LEU A 192 1.17 22.00 3.75
N GLN A 193 0.41 21.08 3.16
CA GLN A 193 -0.15 21.23 1.82
C GLN A 193 -1.67 21.42 1.84
N ALA A 194 -2.17 22.44 1.14
CA ALA A 194 -3.49 22.41 0.53
C ALA A 194 -3.30 21.90 -0.91
N HIS A 195 -3.98 20.82 -1.28
CA HIS A 195 -3.69 20.11 -2.54
C HIS A 195 -4.63 20.55 -3.68
N ASP A 196 -5.94 20.48 -3.44
CA ASP A 196 -6.98 20.76 -4.43
C ASP A 196 -8.33 21.14 -3.74
N PRO A 197 -9.29 21.73 -4.46
CA PRO A 197 -10.55 22.21 -3.87
C PRO A 197 -11.42 21.17 -3.16
N GLY A 198 -11.26 19.88 -3.47
CA GLY A 198 -11.97 18.78 -2.82
C GLY A 198 -11.34 18.33 -1.50
N SER A 199 -10.12 18.80 -1.21
CA SER A 199 -9.33 18.35 -0.06
C SER A 199 -9.46 19.29 1.14
N THR A 200 -9.60 18.73 2.34
CA THR A 200 -9.59 19.50 3.58
C THR A 200 -8.90 18.74 4.71
N THR A 201 -7.79 19.28 5.18
CA THR A 201 -7.03 18.73 6.31
C THR A 201 -6.87 19.75 7.42
N TYR A 202 -6.86 19.26 8.66
CA TYR A 202 -6.64 20.05 9.87
C TYR A 202 -5.42 19.52 10.62
N TYR A 203 -4.61 20.43 11.14
CA TYR A 203 -3.40 20.14 11.89
C TYR A 203 -3.41 20.87 13.22
N ARG A 204 -3.01 20.18 14.30
CA ARG A 204 -2.79 20.77 15.63
C ARG A 204 -1.68 20.03 16.37
N ASN A 205 -1.29 20.56 17.53
CA ASN A 205 -0.25 19.97 18.38
C ASN A 205 1.05 19.68 17.60
N ILE A 206 1.40 20.57 16.68
CA ILE A 206 2.56 20.41 15.81
C ILE A 206 3.82 20.71 16.60
N ARG A 207 4.72 19.73 16.70
CA ARG A 207 5.96 19.84 17.44
C ARG A 207 7.13 19.19 16.71
N VAL A 208 8.33 19.67 17.01
CA VAL A 208 9.58 19.13 16.51
C VAL A 208 10.59 18.97 17.63
N LYS A 209 11.41 17.93 17.55
CA LYS A 209 12.58 17.71 18.40
C LYS A 209 13.79 17.52 17.50
N ALA A 210 14.76 18.42 17.57
CA ALA A 210 16.02 18.24 16.87
C ALA A 210 16.78 17.05 17.47
N LEU A 211 17.37 16.22 16.63
CA LEU A 211 18.13 15.03 17.03
C LEU A 211 19.64 15.26 16.79
N PRO A 212 20.52 14.59 17.55
CA PRO A 212 21.96 14.68 17.31
C PRO A 212 22.35 14.07 15.96
N GLU A 213 23.56 14.41 15.49
CA GLU A 213 24.19 13.70 14.38
C GLU A 213 24.41 12.22 14.73
N ALA A 214 24.36 11.36 13.71
CA ALA A 214 24.63 9.94 13.81
C ALA A 214 25.46 9.46 12.61
N GLU A 215 25.85 8.20 12.62
CA GLU A 215 26.40 7.56 11.42
C GLU A 215 25.25 7.19 10.46
N PRO A 216 25.39 7.42 9.15
CA PRO A 216 24.44 6.93 8.16
C PRO A 216 24.25 5.41 8.26
N ALA A 217 23.01 4.96 8.12
CA ALA A 217 22.69 3.53 8.05
C ALA A 217 23.09 2.96 6.68
N THR A 218 23.54 1.71 6.68
CA THR A 218 23.75 0.96 5.43
C THR A 218 22.40 0.38 5.00
N PRO A 219 21.91 0.66 3.77
CA PRO A 219 20.72 0.00 3.25
C PRO A 219 20.88 -1.53 3.24
N GLU A 220 19.87 -2.26 3.69
CA GLU A 220 19.89 -3.72 3.71
C GLU A 220 19.69 -4.34 2.32
N VAL A 221 19.00 -3.62 1.44
CA VAL A 221 18.80 -3.99 0.04
C VAL A 221 19.81 -3.26 -0.84
N ASP A 222 20.18 -3.88 -1.96
CA ASP A 222 21.07 -3.24 -2.91
C ASP A 222 20.38 -2.08 -3.67
N LYS A 223 21.21 -1.29 -4.35
CA LYS A 223 20.78 -0.13 -5.13
C LYS A 223 19.92 -0.51 -6.34
N GLU A 224 20.10 -1.70 -6.90
CA GLU A 224 19.32 -2.15 -8.06
C GLU A 224 17.88 -2.43 -7.65
N TRP A 225 17.70 -3.09 -6.51
CA TRP A 225 16.38 -3.30 -5.90
C TRP A 225 15.72 -1.98 -5.53
N ASP A 226 16.44 -1.07 -4.85
CA ASP A 226 15.90 0.26 -4.52
C ASP A 226 15.43 1.04 -5.76
N THR A 227 16.25 1.02 -6.81
CA THR A 227 15.93 1.67 -8.09
C THR A 227 14.69 1.04 -8.72
N LYS A 228 14.57 -0.30 -8.69
CA LYS A 228 13.42 -1.02 -9.25
C LYS A 228 12.13 -0.66 -8.50
N VAL A 229 12.14 -0.73 -7.17
CA VAL A 229 10.96 -0.42 -6.35
C VAL A 229 10.56 1.05 -6.52
N THR A 230 11.51 1.98 -6.46
CA THR A 230 11.23 3.42 -6.65
C THR A 230 10.63 3.68 -8.03
N LYS A 231 11.12 3.04 -9.10
CA LYS A 231 10.54 3.17 -10.45
C LYS A 231 9.11 2.66 -10.53
N LEU A 232 8.84 1.49 -9.97
CA LEU A 232 7.49 0.90 -9.94
C LEU A 232 6.52 1.80 -9.17
N MET A 233 6.94 2.27 -7.99
CA MET A 233 6.14 3.13 -7.12
C MET A 233 5.91 4.52 -7.72
N PHE A 234 6.92 5.12 -8.36
CA PHE A 234 6.78 6.38 -9.11
C PHE A 234 5.83 6.22 -10.30
N ALA A 235 5.89 5.09 -11.02
CA ALA A 235 4.94 4.80 -12.09
C ALA A 235 3.51 4.57 -11.57
N GLY A 236 3.33 4.34 -10.26
CA GLY A 236 2.02 4.19 -9.62
C GLY A 236 1.57 2.75 -9.44
N PHE A 237 2.45 1.76 -9.64
CA PHE A 237 2.14 0.35 -9.35
C PHE A 237 1.87 0.15 -7.86
N PRO A 238 0.79 -0.55 -7.47
CA PRO A 238 0.64 -1.07 -6.13
C PRO A 238 1.52 -2.32 -5.94
N LEU A 239 2.70 -2.16 -5.33
CA LEU A 239 3.57 -3.31 -5.03
C LEU A 239 3.06 -4.01 -3.77
N VAL A 240 2.11 -4.91 -3.95
CA VAL A 240 1.43 -5.65 -2.87
C VAL A 240 1.43 -7.13 -3.17
N ASP A 241 1.86 -7.95 -2.21
CA ASP A 241 1.61 -9.39 -2.20
C ASP A 241 0.32 -9.67 -1.42
N TYR A 242 -0.72 -10.10 -2.14
CA TYR A 242 -2.05 -10.35 -1.59
C TYR A 242 -2.25 -11.79 -1.09
N HIS A 243 -1.23 -12.65 -1.15
CA HIS A 243 -1.37 -14.08 -0.82
C HIS A 243 -0.35 -14.53 0.21
N ILE A 244 -0.43 -13.95 1.41
CA ILE A 244 0.40 -14.31 2.55
C ILE A 244 -0.36 -15.12 3.59
N HIS A 245 0.31 -16.15 4.10
CA HIS A 245 -0.09 -16.97 5.24
C HIS A 245 0.88 -16.77 6.41
N LEU A 246 0.39 -16.62 7.63
CA LEU A 246 1.20 -16.64 8.86
C LEU A 246 1.64 -18.08 9.20
N LYS A 247 2.44 -18.68 8.32
CA LYS A 247 2.93 -20.07 8.37
C LYS A 247 4.45 -20.12 8.46
N GLY A 248 4.97 -21.26 8.91
CA GLY A 248 6.42 -21.50 8.98
C GLY A 248 7.13 -20.58 9.97
N GLY A 249 6.43 -20.10 10.99
CA GLY A 249 6.95 -19.19 12.01
C GLY A 249 6.93 -17.71 11.62
N LEU A 250 6.30 -17.34 10.50
CA LEU A 250 6.11 -15.94 10.10
C LEU A 250 5.12 -15.23 11.03
N THR A 251 5.50 -14.06 11.53
CA THR A 251 4.66 -13.20 12.38
C THR A 251 4.26 -11.91 11.65
N LEU A 252 3.34 -11.14 12.24
CA LEU A 252 2.98 -9.81 11.73
C LEU A 252 4.16 -8.82 11.81
N ASP A 253 5.01 -8.95 12.83
CA ASP A 253 6.21 -8.12 12.98
C ASP A 253 7.21 -8.41 11.86
N ASP A 254 7.44 -9.70 11.56
CA ASP A 254 8.28 -10.10 10.42
C ASP A 254 7.75 -9.53 9.09
N LEU A 255 6.42 -9.43 8.92
CA LEU A 255 5.81 -8.82 7.74
C LEU A 255 6.05 -7.32 7.67
N ALA A 256 5.88 -6.61 8.78
CA ALA A 256 6.15 -5.18 8.85
C ALA A 256 7.63 -4.88 8.55
N GLU A 257 8.55 -5.65 9.13
CA GLU A 257 9.99 -5.54 8.88
C GLU A 257 10.33 -5.86 7.42
N ASN A 258 9.79 -6.93 6.85
CA ASN A 258 9.98 -7.24 5.43
C ASN A 258 9.43 -6.15 4.52
N SER A 259 8.29 -5.55 4.88
CA SER A 259 7.66 -4.49 4.10
C SER A 259 8.52 -3.23 4.07
N GLN A 260 9.04 -2.85 5.23
CA GLN A 260 9.97 -1.73 5.42
C GLN A 260 11.28 -1.95 4.66
N ARG A 261 11.83 -3.17 4.73
CA ARG A 261 13.08 -3.53 4.05
C ARG A 261 12.94 -3.57 2.53
N LEU A 262 11.91 -4.23 2.02
CA LEU A 262 11.75 -4.49 0.58
C LEU A 262 10.93 -3.42 -0.14
N GLY A 263 10.04 -2.70 0.54
CA GLY A 263 9.01 -1.87 -0.07
C GLY A 263 7.80 -2.64 -0.60
N ILE A 264 7.71 -3.95 -0.35
CA ILE A 264 6.55 -4.76 -0.70
C ILE A 264 5.51 -4.62 0.41
N ASN A 265 4.27 -4.26 0.08
CA ASN A 265 3.16 -4.26 1.03
C ASN A 265 2.51 -5.65 1.05
N TYR A 266 1.78 -5.99 2.12
CA TYR A 266 1.25 -7.34 2.29
C TYR A 266 -0.25 -7.36 2.61
N GLY A 267 -0.92 -8.39 2.10
CA GLY A 267 -2.23 -8.82 2.53
C GLY A 267 -2.18 -10.21 3.15
N VAL A 268 -2.62 -10.32 4.40
CA VAL A 268 -2.57 -11.55 5.19
C VAL A 268 -3.90 -12.25 5.12
N ALA A 269 -3.89 -13.49 4.66
CA ALA A 269 -5.08 -14.29 4.41
C ALA A 269 -5.01 -15.62 5.18
N PRO A 270 -5.84 -15.83 6.22
CA PRO A 270 -5.94 -17.12 6.84
C PRO A 270 -6.69 -18.08 5.90
N ASN A 271 -6.44 -19.37 6.06
CA ASN A 271 -7.24 -20.40 5.43
C ASN A 271 -8.59 -20.50 6.14
N CYS A 272 -9.67 -20.17 5.43
CA CYS A 272 -11.03 -20.12 5.94
C CYS A 272 -11.90 -21.22 5.31
N GLY A 273 -12.15 -22.31 6.04
CA GLY A 273 -12.92 -23.44 5.52
C GLY A 273 -13.04 -24.61 6.49
N LEU A 274 -13.60 -25.71 6.00
CA LEU A 274 -13.78 -26.92 6.80
C LEU A 274 -12.41 -27.55 7.13
N TYR A 275 -12.15 -27.79 8.43
CA TYR A 275 -10.88 -28.31 8.95
C TYR A 275 -9.67 -27.36 8.85
N PHE A 276 -9.91 -26.07 8.59
CA PHE A 276 -8.88 -25.04 8.61
C PHE A 276 -8.93 -24.23 9.92
N PRO A 277 -7.87 -23.43 10.22
CA PRO A 277 -7.80 -22.66 11.47
C PRO A 277 -8.99 -21.71 11.69
N VAL A 278 -9.52 -21.13 10.62
CA VAL A 278 -10.74 -20.33 10.63
C VAL A 278 -11.84 -21.15 9.95
N THR A 279 -12.94 -21.43 10.65
CA THR A 279 -13.93 -22.43 10.20
C THR A 279 -15.40 -22.00 10.38
N ASN A 280 -15.63 -20.87 11.03
CA ASN A 280 -16.95 -20.24 11.21
C ASN A 280 -16.78 -18.76 11.61
N ASP A 281 -17.89 -18.02 11.67
CA ASP A 281 -17.93 -16.61 12.07
C ASP A 281 -17.19 -16.30 13.39
N GLU A 282 -17.35 -17.14 14.42
CA GLU A 282 -16.69 -16.92 15.73
C GLU A 282 -15.17 -16.93 15.60
N SER A 283 -14.61 -17.95 14.94
CA SER A 283 -13.17 -18.04 14.68
C SER A 283 -12.65 -16.95 13.74
N LEU A 284 -13.49 -16.47 12.82
CA LEU A 284 -13.17 -15.37 11.90
C LEU A 284 -13.04 -14.06 12.66
N TYR A 285 -14.02 -13.70 13.49
CA TYR A 285 -13.93 -12.48 14.31
C TYR A 285 -12.77 -12.54 15.32
N ALA A 286 -12.44 -13.72 15.83
CA ALA A 286 -11.25 -13.91 16.67
C ALA A 286 -9.97 -13.57 15.88
N TYR A 287 -9.83 -14.07 14.65
CA TYR A 287 -8.72 -13.73 13.77
C TYR A 287 -8.66 -12.23 13.45
N MET A 288 -9.80 -11.61 13.12
CA MET A 288 -9.84 -10.17 12.81
C MET A 288 -9.39 -9.31 13.99
N ASN A 289 -9.69 -9.72 15.22
CA ASN A 289 -9.17 -9.05 16.41
C ASN A 289 -7.65 -9.22 16.58
N GLU A 290 -7.09 -10.37 16.22
CA GLU A 290 -5.64 -10.63 16.25
C GLU A 290 -4.88 -9.70 15.29
N VAL A 291 -5.45 -9.42 14.11
CA VAL A 291 -4.78 -8.64 13.05
C VAL A 291 -5.23 -7.16 12.97
N LYS A 292 -6.16 -6.70 13.82
CA LYS A 292 -6.83 -5.38 13.71
C LYS A 292 -5.86 -4.19 13.59
N GLY A 293 -4.71 -4.26 14.24
CA GLY A 293 -3.71 -3.18 14.26
C GLY A 293 -2.56 -3.30 13.26
N SER A 294 -2.51 -4.38 12.46
CA SER A 294 -1.40 -4.58 11.54
C SER A 294 -1.48 -3.61 10.34
N PRO A 295 -0.34 -3.09 9.84
CA PRO A 295 -0.27 -2.25 8.63
C PRO A 295 -0.41 -3.10 7.34
N THR A 296 -1.27 -4.11 7.34
CA THR A 296 -1.45 -5.05 6.23
C THR A 296 -2.91 -5.09 5.82
N TYR A 297 -3.18 -5.42 4.55
CA TYR A 297 -4.55 -5.81 4.18
C TYR A 297 -4.94 -7.13 4.86
N LYS A 298 -6.25 -7.33 5.03
CA LYS A 298 -6.87 -8.51 5.62
C LYS A 298 -7.59 -9.25 4.50
N GLY A 299 -6.95 -10.29 3.97
CA GLY A 299 -7.54 -11.15 2.96
C GLY A 299 -8.22 -12.36 3.58
N MET A 300 -9.06 -13.05 2.81
CA MET A 300 -9.57 -14.38 3.15
C MET A 300 -9.21 -15.35 2.03
N GLN A 301 -8.50 -16.44 2.37
CA GLN A 301 -8.46 -17.60 1.48
C GLN A 301 -9.69 -18.46 1.78
N ALA A 302 -10.68 -18.39 0.91
CA ALA A 302 -11.84 -19.27 0.94
C ALA A 302 -11.40 -20.69 0.55
N GLU A 303 -11.61 -21.65 1.46
CA GLU A 303 -11.04 -22.99 1.38
C GLU A 303 -12.10 -24.09 1.27
N GLY A 304 -11.79 -25.10 0.46
CA GLY A 304 -12.77 -26.11 0.08
C GLY A 304 -13.92 -25.49 -0.71
N ARG A 305 -15.01 -26.24 -0.92
CA ARG A 305 -16.23 -25.71 -1.58
C ARG A 305 -17.33 -25.39 -0.56
N GLU A 306 -17.17 -25.92 0.65
CA GLU A 306 -18.12 -25.78 1.75
C GLU A 306 -18.11 -24.39 2.40
N TRP A 307 -17.08 -23.58 2.17
CA TRP A 307 -16.90 -22.27 2.84
C TRP A 307 -18.12 -21.36 2.73
N VAL A 308 -18.83 -21.40 1.59
CA VAL A 308 -20.05 -20.60 1.36
C VAL A 308 -21.20 -20.92 2.32
N THR A 309 -21.11 -22.05 3.03
CA THR A 309 -22.09 -22.49 4.04
C THR A 309 -21.60 -22.30 5.48
N LEU A 310 -20.32 -21.98 5.67
CA LEU A 310 -19.67 -21.89 6.98
C LEU A 310 -19.65 -20.48 7.56
N PHE A 311 -19.73 -19.47 6.69
CA PHE A 311 -19.61 -18.07 7.07
C PHE A 311 -20.85 -17.28 6.67
N SER A 312 -21.20 -16.28 7.46
CA SER A 312 -22.21 -15.28 7.08
C SER A 312 -21.64 -14.25 6.10
N PRO A 313 -22.47 -13.61 5.25
CA PRO A 313 -22.05 -12.49 4.44
C PRO A 313 -21.39 -11.37 5.25
N GLU A 314 -21.93 -11.09 6.44
CA GLU A 314 -21.41 -10.06 7.36
C GLU A 314 -20.01 -10.39 7.87
N ALA A 315 -19.74 -11.65 8.22
CA ALA A 315 -18.40 -12.06 8.65
C ALA A 315 -17.39 -11.99 7.50
N VAL A 316 -17.78 -12.44 6.30
CA VAL A 316 -16.91 -12.36 5.11
C VAL A 316 -16.61 -10.89 4.74
N ALA A 317 -17.57 -9.99 4.90
CA ALA A 317 -17.41 -8.57 4.59
C ALA A 317 -16.37 -7.86 5.47
N GLU A 318 -15.98 -8.40 6.63
CA GLU A 318 -14.89 -7.84 7.45
C GLU A 318 -13.55 -7.84 6.70
N PHE A 319 -13.33 -8.78 5.77
CA PHE A 319 -12.11 -8.84 4.99
C PHE A 319 -12.06 -7.74 3.91
N ASP A 320 -10.86 -7.26 3.61
CA ASP A 320 -10.61 -6.29 2.54
C ASP A 320 -10.83 -6.91 1.16
N TYR A 321 -10.54 -8.21 1.01
CA TYR A 321 -10.72 -8.97 -0.22
C TYR A 321 -10.83 -10.48 0.07
N VAL A 322 -11.49 -11.22 -0.81
CA VAL A 322 -11.64 -12.68 -0.71
C VAL A 322 -11.03 -13.33 -1.94
N PHE A 323 -10.34 -14.46 -1.78
CA PHE A 323 -9.85 -15.23 -2.90
C PHE A 323 -10.05 -16.72 -2.71
N THR A 324 -10.12 -17.45 -3.82
CA THR A 324 -10.15 -18.92 -3.85
C THR A 324 -9.36 -19.43 -5.04
N ASP A 325 -8.95 -20.69 -4.96
CA ASP A 325 -8.51 -21.47 -6.10
C ASP A 325 -9.62 -22.42 -6.61
N ALA A 326 -9.29 -23.17 -7.67
CA ALA A 326 -10.09 -24.28 -8.18
C ALA A 326 -9.38 -25.64 -7.97
N MET A 327 -8.48 -25.70 -6.99
CA MET A 327 -7.64 -26.87 -6.70
C MET A 327 -8.38 -27.93 -5.89
N THR A 328 -9.56 -27.60 -5.35
CA THR A 328 -10.48 -28.53 -4.69
C THR A 328 -11.80 -28.64 -5.45
N PHE A 329 -12.17 -29.84 -5.89
CA PHE A 329 -13.46 -30.07 -6.56
C PHE A 329 -13.91 -31.53 -6.45
N THR A 330 -15.21 -31.79 -6.67
CA THR A 330 -15.72 -33.16 -6.79
C THR A 330 -15.90 -33.54 -8.25
N ASP A 331 -15.30 -34.64 -8.68
CA ASP A 331 -15.42 -35.11 -10.07
C ASP A 331 -16.79 -35.75 -10.36
N LYS A 332 -17.03 -36.09 -11.64
CA LYS A 332 -18.28 -36.69 -12.11
C LYS A 332 -18.57 -38.09 -11.51
N LYS A 333 -17.59 -38.73 -10.86
CA LYS A 333 -17.73 -40.01 -10.15
C LYS A 333 -17.94 -39.83 -8.64
N GLY A 334 -18.00 -38.60 -8.14
CA GLY A 334 -18.18 -38.29 -6.72
C GLY A 334 -16.90 -38.37 -5.90
N ARG A 335 -15.72 -38.37 -6.53
CA ARG A 335 -14.42 -38.38 -5.83
C ARG A 335 -13.97 -36.94 -5.54
N ARG A 336 -13.60 -36.65 -4.30
CA ARG A 336 -13.13 -35.32 -3.87
C ARG A 336 -11.66 -35.15 -4.22
N ASN A 337 -11.37 -34.30 -5.20
CA ASN A 337 -10.02 -33.98 -5.63
C ASN A 337 -9.46 -32.81 -4.82
N ARG A 338 -8.23 -32.98 -4.32
CA ARG A 338 -7.37 -31.90 -3.85
C ARG A 338 -6.06 -32.02 -4.60
N ILE A 339 -5.88 -31.22 -5.65
CA ILE A 339 -4.87 -31.53 -6.67
C ILE A 339 -3.41 -31.44 -6.19
N TRP A 340 -3.19 -30.91 -4.97
CA TRP A 340 -1.90 -30.86 -4.30
C TRP A 340 -1.61 -32.07 -3.39
N ILE A 341 -2.55 -33.00 -3.26
CA ILE A 341 -2.42 -34.24 -2.48
C ILE A 341 -2.42 -35.41 -3.48
N PRO A 342 -1.26 -36.02 -3.79
CA PRO A 342 -1.16 -37.06 -4.80
C PRO A 342 -2.14 -38.23 -4.61
N GLU A 343 -2.44 -38.59 -3.36
CA GLU A 343 -3.36 -39.68 -3.01
C GLU A 343 -4.84 -39.36 -3.30
N GLU A 344 -5.15 -38.09 -3.58
CA GLU A 344 -6.50 -37.58 -3.84
C GLU A 344 -6.63 -37.00 -5.25
N VAL A 345 -5.75 -37.40 -6.16
CA VAL A 345 -5.80 -37.06 -7.58
C VAL A 345 -6.19 -38.29 -8.39
N TRP A 346 -7.18 -38.14 -9.26
CA TRP A 346 -7.57 -39.20 -10.19
C TRP A 346 -7.61 -38.70 -11.62
N VAL A 347 -6.54 -38.93 -12.38
CA VAL A 347 -6.49 -38.67 -13.82
C VAL A 347 -6.70 -39.98 -14.59
N ASP A 348 -7.96 -40.31 -14.85
CA ASP A 348 -8.31 -41.46 -15.71
C ASP A 348 -8.05 -41.15 -17.20
N ASP A 349 -8.31 -39.91 -17.62
CA ASP A 349 -8.02 -39.35 -18.94
C ASP A 349 -7.62 -37.87 -18.79
N LYS A 350 -6.49 -37.49 -19.39
CA LYS A 350 -5.91 -36.14 -19.21
C LYS A 350 -6.78 -35.05 -19.82
N GLN A 351 -7.38 -35.30 -20.99
CA GLN A 351 -8.20 -34.29 -21.66
C GLN A 351 -9.52 -34.10 -20.92
N GLN A 352 -10.15 -35.20 -20.48
CA GLN A 352 -11.35 -35.14 -19.65
C GLN A 352 -11.08 -34.46 -18.31
N PHE A 353 -9.94 -34.71 -17.67
CA PHE A 353 -9.55 -34.02 -16.43
C PHE A 353 -9.47 -32.51 -16.64
N MET A 354 -8.82 -32.07 -17.72
CA MET A 354 -8.72 -30.65 -18.05
C MET A 354 -10.08 -30.02 -18.38
N ASP A 355 -10.94 -30.74 -19.09
CA ASP A 355 -12.30 -30.26 -19.41
C ASP A 355 -13.15 -30.13 -18.14
N ASP A 356 -13.07 -31.11 -17.24
CA ASP A 356 -13.73 -31.06 -15.93
C ASP A 356 -13.18 -29.90 -15.09
N LEU A 357 -11.86 -29.72 -15.02
CA LEU A 357 -11.24 -28.60 -14.29
C LEU A 357 -11.71 -27.24 -14.80
N VAL A 358 -11.77 -27.04 -16.12
CA VAL A 358 -12.27 -25.79 -16.71
C VAL A 358 -13.77 -25.59 -16.39
N GLU A 359 -14.59 -26.64 -16.47
CA GLU A 359 -16.00 -26.57 -16.05
C GLU A 359 -16.14 -26.16 -14.57
N LYS A 360 -15.25 -26.64 -13.69
CA LYS A 360 -15.25 -26.25 -12.27
C LYS A 360 -14.83 -24.81 -12.07
N ILE A 361 -13.76 -24.36 -12.74
CA ILE A 361 -13.34 -22.95 -12.72
C ILE A 361 -14.50 -22.05 -13.15
N GLU A 362 -15.18 -22.39 -14.25
CA GLU A 362 -16.36 -21.65 -14.71
C GLU A 362 -17.48 -21.62 -13.66
N ALA A 363 -17.79 -22.77 -13.04
CA ALA A 363 -18.83 -22.85 -12.02
C ALA A 363 -18.50 -22.02 -10.75
N ILE A 364 -17.24 -22.05 -10.32
CA ILE A 364 -16.75 -21.33 -9.13
C ILE A 364 -16.84 -19.82 -9.36
N PHE A 365 -16.17 -19.33 -10.41
CA PHE A 365 -15.98 -17.89 -10.62
C PHE A 365 -17.17 -17.18 -11.27
N SER A 366 -18.24 -17.92 -11.60
CA SER A 366 -19.54 -17.34 -11.98
C SER A 366 -20.54 -17.22 -10.84
N GLN A 367 -20.24 -17.76 -9.65
CA GLN A 367 -21.20 -17.90 -8.56
C GLN A 367 -20.66 -17.50 -7.19
N GLU A 368 -19.38 -17.77 -6.91
CA GLU A 368 -18.78 -17.49 -5.60
C GLU A 368 -18.41 -16.00 -5.48
N PRO A 369 -18.73 -15.33 -4.35
CA PRO A 369 -18.44 -13.91 -4.15
C PRO A 369 -16.98 -13.69 -3.74
N VAL A 370 -16.07 -13.91 -4.69
CA VAL A 370 -14.63 -13.74 -4.51
C VAL A 370 -14.09 -12.63 -5.41
N ASP A 371 -12.92 -12.09 -5.06
CA ASP A 371 -12.24 -11.04 -5.81
C ASP A 371 -11.13 -11.57 -6.72
N ILE A 372 -10.44 -12.64 -6.31
CA ILE A 372 -9.24 -13.13 -6.99
C ILE A 372 -9.30 -14.66 -7.20
N TYR A 373 -8.96 -15.11 -8.41
CA TYR A 373 -8.58 -16.49 -8.68
C TYR A 373 -7.08 -16.68 -8.40
N VAL A 374 -6.76 -17.38 -7.31
CA VAL A 374 -5.38 -17.69 -6.91
C VAL A 374 -4.96 -19.10 -7.31
N ASN A 375 -3.64 -19.34 -7.30
CA ASN A 375 -3.00 -20.55 -7.84
C ASN A 375 -3.53 -20.91 -9.24
N PRO A 376 -3.71 -19.92 -10.15
CA PRO A 376 -4.40 -20.19 -11.39
C PRO A 376 -3.59 -21.15 -12.23
N THR A 377 -4.31 -21.97 -12.99
CA THR A 377 -3.77 -22.94 -13.96
C THR A 377 -2.88 -24.04 -13.37
N VAL A 378 -2.64 -24.07 -12.05
CA VAL A 378 -1.86 -25.14 -11.41
C VAL A 378 -2.52 -26.50 -11.69
N LEU A 379 -1.71 -27.47 -12.08
CA LEU A 379 -2.10 -28.85 -12.32
C LEU A 379 -1.50 -29.77 -11.25
N PRO A 380 -2.06 -30.97 -11.02
CA PRO A 380 -1.38 -31.97 -10.18
C PRO A 380 -0.01 -32.34 -10.75
N ASP A 381 0.91 -32.78 -9.89
CA ASP A 381 2.30 -33.07 -10.23
C ASP A 381 2.46 -33.99 -11.45
N GLU A 382 1.56 -34.98 -11.62
CA GLU A 382 1.60 -35.92 -12.75
C GLU A 382 1.24 -35.30 -14.11
N LEU A 383 0.63 -34.11 -14.12
CA LEU A 383 0.26 -33.36 -15.33
C LEU A 383 1.15 -32.14 -15.59
N MET A 384 1.88 -31.66 -14.59
CA MET A 384 2.78 -30.51 -14.73
C MET A 384 3.81 -30.63 -15.87
N PRO A 385 4.40 -31.80 -16.19
CA PRO A 385 5.30 -31.95 -17.34
C PRO A 385 4.66 -31.66 -18.70
N GLU A 386 3.33 -31.71 -18.79
CA GLU A 386 2.54 -31.45 -20.00
C GLU A 386 1.72 -30.15 -19.88
N TYR A 387 2.04 -29.29 -18.90
CA TYR A 387 1.30 -28.07 -18.59
C TYR A 387 0.96 -27.23 -19.84
N ASP A 388 1.95 -26.87 -20.66
CA ASP A 388 1.76 -26.03 -21.86
C ASP A 388 0.92 -26.74 -22.94
N GLN A 389 0.96 -28.08 -22.99
CA GLN A 389 0.18 -28.86 -23.96
C GLN A 389 -1.28 -29.01 -23.51
N LEU A 390 -1.51 -29.11 -22.20
CA LEU A 390 -2.83 -29.31 -21.61
C LEU A 390 -3.62 -28.01 -21.48
N TRP A 391 -2.96 -26.89 -21.17
CA TRP A 391 -3.55 -25.55 -21.21
C TRP A 391 -3.61 -24.99 -22.63
N THR A 392 -4.47 -25.58 -23.45
CA THR A 392 -4.77 -25.10 -24.80
C THR A 392 -5.34 -23.68 -24.76
N LYS A 393 -5.17 -22.93 -25.85
CA LYS A 393 -5.72 -21.57 -26.01
C LYS A 393 -7.22 -21.52 -25.79
N GLU A 394 -7.96 -22.52 -26.25
CA GLU A 394 -9.42 -22.60 -26.09
C GLU A 394 -9.82 -22.71 -24.61
N ARG A 395 -9.09 -23.51 -23.82
CA ARG A 395 -9.30 -23.63 -22.37
C ARG A 395 -8.97 -22.33 -21.64
N MET A 396 -7.84 -21.70 -21.98
CA MET A 396 -7.45 -20.40 -21.43
C MET A 396 -8.52 -19.33 -21.73
N GLN A 397 -9.05 -19.29 -22.95
CA GLN A 397 -10.12 -18.36 -23.34
C GLN A 397 -11.39 -18.52 -22.53
N ARG A 398 -11.79 -19.77 -22.22
CA ARG A 398 -12.94 -20.04 -21.34
C ARG A 398 -12.72 -19.50 -19.93
N VAL A 399 -11.55 -19.75 -19.35
CA VAL A 399 -11.19 -19.22 -18.03
C VAL A 399 -11.15 -17.68 -18.04
N VAL A 400 -10.45 -17.07 -19.00
CA VAL A 400 -10.42 -15.60 -19.14
C VAL A 400 -11.84 -15.04 -19.27
N LYS A 401 -12.69 -15.67 -20.07
CA LYS A 401 -14.07 -15.20 -20.27
C LYS A 401 -14.85 -15.17 -18.97
N VAL A 402 -14.86 -16.26 -18.19
CA VAL A 402 -15.64 -16.28 -16.93
C VAL A 402 -15.11 -15.28 -15.91
N LEU A 403 -13.79 -15.09 -15.82
CA LEU A 403 -13.20 -14.11 -14.90
C LEU A 403 -13.58 -12.68 -15.32
N ALA A 404 -13.49 -12.36 -16.61
CA ALA A 404 -13.83 -11.03 -17.12
C ALA A 404 -15.32 -10.71 -16.97
N ASP A 405 -16.20 -11.67 -17.28
CA ASP A 405 -17.65 -11.51 -17.14
C ASP A 405 -18.09 -11.23 -15.69
N ASN A 406 -17.32 -11.69 -14.71
CA ASN A 406 -17.65 -11.61 -13.27
C ASN A 406 -16.73 -10.68 -12.47
N GLY A 407 -15.81 -9.97 -13.14
CA GLY A 407 -14.91 -9.02 -12.47
C GLY A 407 -13.94 -9.65 -11.47
N ILE A 408 -13.47 -10.86 -11.77
CA ILE A 408 -12.51 -11.62 -10.95
C ILE A 408 -11.08 -11.31 -11.43
N ALA A 409 -10.21 -10.92 -10.49
CA ALA A 409 -8.79 -10.73 -10.75
C ALA A 409 -8.06 -12.07 -10.91
N LEU A 410 -6.97 -12.07 -11.67
CA LEU A 410 -6.12 -13.23 -11.88
C LEU A 410 -4.80 -13.05 -11.13
N GLU A 411 -4.48 -13.96 -10.22
CA GLU A 411 -3.18 -13.92 -9.52
C GLU A 411 -2.03 -14.26 -10.48
N ILE A 412 -0.90 -13.57 -10.33
CA ILE A 412 0.40 -14.03 -10.82
C ILE A 412 1.12 -14.62 -9.60
N ASN A 413 1.28 -15.93 -9.60
CA ASN A 413 1.74 -16.68 -8.42
C ASN A 413 3.26 -16.91 -8.46
N ALA A 414 3.99 -16.36 -7.50
CA ALA A 414 5.45 -16.43 -7.48
C ALA A 414 5.98 -17.83 -7.14
N ARG A 415 5.23 -18.63 -6.37
CA ARG A 415 5.64 -19.97 -5.95
C ARG A 415 5.49 -21.00 -7.07
N TYR A 416 4.32 -21.07 -7.68
CA TYR A 416 4.03 -22.01 -8.76
C TYR A 416 4.54 -21.53 -10.12
N LYS A 417 4.84 -20.22 -10.24
CA LYS A 417 5.24 -19.57 -11.49
C LYS A 417 4.20 -19.76 -12.58
N THR A 418 2.94 -19.55 -12.20
CA THR A 418 1.76 -19.61 -13.06
C THR A 418 0.90 -18.35 -12.86
N PRO A 419 0.10 -17.95 -13.85
CA PRO A 419 0.03 -18.52 -15.19
C PRO A 419 1.13 -17.95 -16.10
N GLY A 420 1.42 -18.61 -17.21
CA GLY A 420 2.39 -18.13 -18.20
C GLY A 420 1.94 -16.88 -18.96
N ALA A 421 2.87 -16.23 -19.67
CA ALA A 421 2.64 -14.96 -20.35
C ALA A 421 1.49 -14.96 -21.38
N GLU A 422 1.19 -16.09 -22.03
CA GLU A 422 0.07 -16.20 -22.98
C GLU A 422 -1.29 -15.94 -22.29
N MET A 423 -1.51 -16.56 -21.13
CA MET A 423 -2.73 -16.36 -20.34
C MET A 423 -2.81 -14.94 -19.79
N ILE A 424 -1.69 -14.38 -19.29
CA ILE A 424 -1.65 -13.02 -18.74
C ILE A 424 -1.98 -11.99 -19.82
N LYS A 425 -1.41 -12.11 -21.02
CA LYS A 425 -1.70 -11.22 -22.15
C LYS A 425 -3.17 -11.31 -22.57
N MET A 426 -3.71 -12.52 -22.65
CA MET A 426 -5.13 -12.74 -22.95
C MET A 426 -6.06 -12.14 -21.89
N ALA A 427 -5.73 -12.31 -20.61
CA ALA A 427 -6.48 -11.75 -19.49
C ALA A 427 -6.46 -10.21 -19.50
N LYS A 428 -5.30 -9.61 -19.80
CA LYS A 428 -5.13 -8.16 -19.92
C LYS A 428 -5.99 -7.60 -21.05
N GLU A 429 -5.98 -8.24 -22.22
CA GLU A 429 -6.83 -7.86 -23.35
C GLU A 429 -8.32 -7.92 -23.01
N ALA A 430 -8.72 -8.83 -22.13
CA ALA A 430 -10.09 -8.94 -21.61
C ALA A 430 -10.42 -7.95 -20.48
N GLY A 431 -9.46 -7.13 -20.04
CA GLY A 431 -9.65 -6.13 -18.98
C GLY A 431 -9.57 -6.69 -17.55
N ILE A 432 -9.12 -7.92 -17.37
CA ILE A 432 -8.93 -8.56 -16.06
C ILE A 432 -7.81 -7.84 -15.28
N LYS A 433 -7.99 -7.69 -13.96
CA LYS A 433 -6.99 -7.15 -13.06
C LYS A 433 -6.06 -8.24 -12.53
N PHE A 434 -4.84 -7.87 -12.15
CA PHE A 434 -3.83 -8.83 -11.66
C PHE A 434 -3.45 -8.56 -10.21
N SER A 435 -3.40 -9.62 -9.40
CA SER A 435 -2.75 -9.57 -8.09
C SER A 435 -1.41 -10.28 -8.13
N PHE A 436 -0.50 -9.91 -7.22
CA PHE A 436 0.69 -10.72 -6.94
C PHE A 436 0.45 -11.57 -5.71
N GLY A 437 1.04 -12.76 -5.70
CA GLY A 437 0.90 -13.70 -4.59
C GLY A 437 2.10 -14.60 -4.43
N THR A 438 2.69 -14.65 -3.23
CA THR A 438 3.75 -15.64 -2.94
C THR A 438 3.19 -17.01 -2.59
N ASN A 439 2.00 -17.08 -1.97
CA ASN A 439 1.44 -18.32 -1.40
C ASN A 439 2.49 -19.06 -0.54
N ASN A 440 3.03 -18.33 0.43
CA ASN A 440 4.18 -18.78 1.21
C ASN A 440 3.83 -19.99 2.11
N VAL A 441 4.80 -20.88 2.26
CA VAL A 441 4.78 -21.99 3.24
C VAL A 441 5.85 -21.83 4.32
N THR A 442 6.79 -20.93 4.10
CA THR A 442 7.86 -20.59 5.04
C THR A 442 7.80 -19.10 5.38
N LYS A 443 8.60 -18.67 6.35
CA LYS A 443 8.77 -17.25 6.66
C LYS A 443 9.55 -16.46 5.61
N ASN A 444 10.24 -17.11 4.67
CA ASN A 444 10.92 -16.40 3.59
C ASN A 444 9.94 -16.13 2.45
N LEU A 445 9.64 -14.84 2.22
CA LEU A 445 8.67 -14.39 1.22
C LEU A 445 9.30 -14.10 -0.15
N GLY A 446 10.62 -13.98 -0.23
CA GLY A 446 11.28 -13.57 -1.47
C GLY A 446 10.92 -12.15 -1.91
N GLU A 447 11.07 -11.89 -3.21
CA GLU A 447 10.99 -10.54 -3.80
C GLU A 447 10.00 -10.47 -4.98
N LEU A 448 9.04 -11.40 -5.04
CA LEU A 448 8.04 -11.49 -6.11
C LEU A 448 8.68 -11.61 -7.51
N GLU A 449 9.80 -12.31 -7.63
CA GLU A 449 10.67 -12.28 -8.81
C GLU A 449 9.93 -12.67 -10.10
N TYR A 450 9.12 -13.74 -10.04
CA TYR A 450 8.32 -14.17 -11.18
C TYR A 450 7.21 -13.16 -11.52
N CYS A 451 6.59 -12.55 -10.50
CA CYS A 451 5.54 -11.55 -10.70
C CYS A 451 6.09 -10.32 -11.43
N LEU A 452 7.26 -9.83 -10.99
CA LEU A 452 7.95 -8.71 -11.59
C LEU A 452 8.43 -9.03 -13.02
N GLN A 453 8.89 -10.25 -13.26
CA GLN A 453 9.21 -10.72 -14.61
C GLN A 453 7.97 -10.67 -15.52
N MET A 454 6.83 -11.19 -15.06
CA MET A 454 5.59 -11.21 -15.86
C MET A 454 5.01 -9.81 -16.04
N LEU A 455 5.16 -8.91 -15.07
CA LEU A 455 4.81 -7.49 -15.22
C LEU A 455 5.55 -6.87 -16.41
N GLU A 456 6.86 -7.09 -16.51
CA GLU A 456 7.68 -6.58 -17.62
C GLU A 456 7.34 -7.28 -18.95
N GLU A 457 7.31 -8.62 -18.97
CA GLU A 457 7.10 -9.42 -20.18
C GLU A 457 5.70 -9.25 -20.82
N CYS A 458 4.70 -8.96 -19.97
CA CYS A 458 3.32 -8.71 -20.39
C CYS A 458 2.98 -7.21 -20.48
N GLU A 459 3.98 -6.35 -20.28
CA GLU A 459 3.87 -4.89 -20.36
C GLU A 459 2.73 -4.35 -19.48
N LEU A 460 2.50 -4.97 -18.32
CA LEU A 460 1.42 -4.57 -17.42
C LEU A 460 1.63 -3.12 -16.99
N THR A 461 0.55 -2.40 -16.79
CA THR A 461 0.52 -1.02 -16.33
C THR A 461 -0.06 -0.96 -14.91
N PRO A 462 0.14 0.14 -14.18
CA PRO A 462 -0.43 0.31 -12.84
C PRO A 462 -1.94 0.05 -12.77
N ASN A 463 -2.68 0.40 -13.83
CA ASN A 463 -4.13 0.23 -13.91
C ASN A 463 -4.57 -1.19 -14.24
N ASP A 464 -3.64 -2.08 -14.59
CA ASP A 464 -3.92 -3.51 -14.75
C ASP A 464 -3.90 -4.24 -13.40
N MET A 465 -3.42 -3.60 -12.33
CA MET A 465 -3.29 -4.24 -11.01
C MET A 465 -4.60 -4.23 -10.23
N PHE A 466 -4.78 -5.25 -9.40
CA PHE A 466 -5.90 -5.41 -8.49
C PHE A 466 -5.81 -4.41 -7.32
N GLU A 467 -6.99 -3.91 -6.94
CA GLU A 467 -7.20 -3.09 -5.76
C GLU A 467 -8.42 -3.62 -5.00
N PRO A 468 -8.33 -3.76 -3.66
CA PRO A 468 -9.49 -4.07 -2.83
C PRO A 468 -10.63 -3.09 -3.10
N LYS A 469 -11.85 -3.60 -3.23
CA LYS A 469 -13.03 -2.79 -3.52
C LYS A 469 -13.50 -2.03 -2.27
N PRO A 470 -14.14 -0.86 -2.42
CA PRO A 470 -14.89 -0.26 -1.33
C PRO A 470 -15.90 -1.25 -0.74
N ASP A 471 -16.24 -1.09 0.54
CA ASP A 471 -17.07 -2.06 1.27
C ASP A 471 -18.40 -2.36 0.56
N ALA A 472 -19.10 -1.32 0.08
CA ALA A 472 -20.37 -1.46 -0.64
C ALA A 472 -20.25 -2.19 -2.00
N GLU A 473 -19.05 -2.33 -2.54
CA GLU A 473 -18.76 -2.97 -3.82
C GLU A 473 -18.13 -4.37 -3.67
N LYS A 474 -17.85 -4.81 -2.44
CA LYS A 474 -17.32 -6.15 -2.17
C LYS A 474 -18.28 -7.21 -2.75
N PRO A 475 -17.79 -8.26 -3.43
CA PRO A 475 -18.66 -9.26 -4.07
C PRO A 475 -19.72 -9.84 -3.12
N VAL A 476 -19.35 -10.13 -1.87
CA VAL A 476 -20.27 -10.70 -0.87
C VAL A 476 -21.44 -9.77 -0.54
N ASN A 477 -21.22 -8.44 -0.60
CA ASN A 477 -22.25 -7.43 -0.36
C ASN A 477 -23.12 -7.17 -1.60
N VAL A 478 -22.61 -7.46 -2.80
CA VAL A 478 -23.31 -7.19 -4.07
C VAL A 478 -24.14 -8.40 -4.54
N ILE A 479 -23.55 -9.60 -4.54
CA ILE A 479 -24.21 -10.82 -5.05
C ILE A 479 -24.59 -11.83 -3.97
N GLY A 480 -24.06 -11.69 -2.74
CA GLY A 480 -24.32 -12.62 -1.63
C GLY A 480 -23.57 -13.95 -1.75
N LEU A 481 -23.77 -14.82 -0.76
CA LEU A 481 -23.29 -16.20 -0.81
C LEU A 481 -24.28 -17.07 -1.59
N PRO A 482 -23.80 -18.06 -2.38
CA PRO A 482 -24.67 -18.95 -3.13
C PRO A 482 -25.46 -19.88 -2.19
N ASP A 483 -26.71 -20.20 -2.56
CA ASP A 483 -27.59 -21.12 -1.80
C ASP A 483 -27.08 -22.56 -1.71
N LYS A 484 -26.12 -22.93 -2.56
CA LYS A 484 -25.58 -24.29 -2.67
C LYS A 484 -24.08 -24.23 -2.87
N ILE A 485 -23.41 -25.30 -2.45
CA ILE A 485 -22.00 -25.56 -2.73
C ILE A 485 -21.78 -25.55 -4.25
N THR A 486 -20.85 -24.70 -4.67
CA THR A 486 -20.35 -24.53 -6.04
C THR A 486 -19.16 -25.45 -6.28
N GLY A 487 -18.96 -25.93 -7.51
CA GLY A 487 -17.83 -26.81 -7.84
C GLY A 487 -18.11 -28.29 -7.66
#